data_AF-A0A972JUR7-F1
#
_entry.id   AF-A0A972JUR7-F1
#
_cell.length_a   1.000
_cell.length_b   1.000
_cell.length_c   1.000
_cell.angle_alpha   90.00
_cell.angle_beta   90.00
_cell.angle_gamma   90.00
#
_symmetry.space_group_name_H-M   'P 1'
#
loop_
_entity.id
_entity.type
_entity.pdbx_description
1 polymer ?
#
loop_
_entity_poly.entity_id
_entity_poly.type
_entity_poly.pdbx_seq_one_letter_code
_entity_poly.pdbx_strand_id
1 'polypeptide(L)'
;MNNAKHGLLKYSTNYTQVRILFAIFDITGVPVVDTQVAQTLLEITKAIRLLGAQAILVGIRPEVAQTLVGLHVSLDSMTTYADLQEAIVTLLRRAGWQTVNRV
;
A
#
# COMPACT_ATOMS: atom_id res chain seq x y z
N MET A 1 -19.70 -50.64 10.16
CA MET A 1 -18.97 -50.42 8.90
C MET A 1 -19.87 -49.57 8.02
N ASN A 2 -19.60 -48.32 7.64
CA ASN A 2 -18.33 -47.73 7.24
C ASN A 2 -18.34 -46.22 7.52
N ASN A 3 -17.33 -45.81 8.27
CA ASN A 3 -17.03 -44.50 8.80
C ASN A 3 -15.86 -43.97 7.95
N ALA A 4 -16.18 -43.32 6.82
CA ALA A 4 -15.17 -42.78 5.90
C ALA A 4 -15.52 -41.41 5.28
N LYS A 5 -16.50 -40.67 5.80
CA LYS A 5 -16.84 -39.32 5.28
C LYS A 5 -16.56 -38.14 6.21
N HIS A 6 -15.95 -38.36 7.38
CA HIS A 6 -15.75 -37.33 8.40
C HIS A 6 -14.34 -36.68 8.44
N GLY A 7 -13.46 -36.99 7.48
CA GLY A 7 -12.02 -36.69 7.59
C GLY A 7 -11.47 -35.49 6.80
N LEU A 8 -12.20 -34.91 5.85
CA LEU A 8 -11.59 -33.95 4.88
C LEU A 8 -12.10 -32.50 4.97
N LEU A 9 -13.04 -32.19 5.86
CA LEU A 9 -13.57 -30.82 6.03
C LEU A 9 -12.98 -30.06 7.22
N LYS A 10 -11.93 -30.56 7.87
CA LYS A 10 -11.34 -29.93 9.08
C LYS A 10 -10.18 -28.96 8.84
N TYR A 11 -9.81 -28.70 7.58
CA TYR A 11 -8.74 -27.74 7.25
C TYR A 11 -9.25 -26.49 6.52
N SER A 12 -10.54 -26.15 6.67
CA SER A 12 -11.04 -24.84 6.24
C SER A 12 -10.55 -23.78 7.23
N THR A 13 -9.28 -23.39 7.10
CA THR A 13 -8.74 -22.21 7.77
C THR A 13 -9.62 -21.04 7.36
N ASN A 14 -10.37 -20.48 8.31
CA ASN A 14 -11.13 -19.24 8.10
C ASN A 14 -10.11 -18.12 7.86
N TYR A 15 -9.71 -17.93 6.61
CA TYR A 15 -8.97 -16.75 6.21
C TYR A 15 -9.96 -15.58 6.21
N THR A 16 -9.93 -14.78 7.27
CA THR A 16 -10.62 -13.48 7.26
C THR A 16 -10.03 -12.67 6.12
N GLN A 17 -10.82 -12.43 5.07
CA GLN A 17 -10.41 -11.57 3.97
C GLN A 17 -10.27 -10.14 4.48
N VAL A 18 -9.04 -9.71 4.79
CA VAL A 18 -8.76 -8.33 5.13
C VAL A 18 -8.85 -7.52 3.85
N ARG A 19 -9.94 -6.74 3.72
CA ARG A 19 -10.11 -5.85 2.58
C ARG A 19 -9.29 -4.58 2.80
N ILE A 20 -8.22 -4.44 2.03
CA ILE A 20 -7.39 -3.23 2.00
C ILE A 20 -7.89 -2.37 0.84
N LEU A 21 -8.21 -1.11 1.10
CA LEU A 21 -8.57 -0.12 0.07
C LEU A 21 -7.35 0.68 -0.37
N PHE A 22 -6.52 1.05 0.60
CA PHE A 22 -5.34 1.89 0.42
C PHE A 22 -4.19 1.31 1.23
N ALA A 23 -3.00 1.30 0.65
CA ALA A 23 -1.75 0.93 1.32
C ALA A 23 -0.80 2.13 1.24
N ILE A 24 -0.42 2.66 2.40
CA ILE A 24 0.43 3.85 2.50
C ILE A 24 1.87 3.43 2.81
N PHE A 25 2.81 3.90 1.99
CA PHE A 25 4.25 3.74 2.15
C PHE A 25 4.83 5.06 2.63
N ASP A 26 5.22 5.14 3.89
CA ASP A 26 5.94 6.28 4.43
C ASP A 26 7.44 6.06 4.25
N ILE A 27 8.06 6.88 3.40
CA ILE A 27 9.49 6.82 3.11
C ILE A 27 10.28 7.98 3.74
N THR A 28 9.68 8.74 4.66
CA THR A 28 10.34 9.89 5.31
C THR A 28 11.68 9.52 5.93
N GLY A 29 11.82 8.30 6.44
CA GLY A 29 13.04 7.75 7.05
C GLY A 29 14.02 7.07 6.09
N VAL A 30 13.70 6.96 4.80
CA VAL A 30 14.58 6.31 3.81
C VAL A 30 15.63 7.33 3.35
N PRO A 31 16.92 7.19 3.73
CA PRO A 31 17.92 8.24 3.50
C PRO A 31 18.32 8.35 2.03
N VAL A 32 18.37 7.23 1.32
CA VAL A 32 18.75 7.12 -0.10
C VAL A 32 17.86 6.07 -0.75
N VAL A 33 17.46 6.32 -2.00
CA VAL A 33 16.79 5.34 -2.85
C VAL A 33 17.74 4.98 -3.99
N ASP A 34 17.97 3.69 -4.18
CA ASP A 34 18.69 3.16 -5.34
C ASP A 34 17.74 2.40 -6.28
N THR A 35 18.29 1.83 -7.34
CA THR A 35 17.52 1.03 -8.31
C THR A 35 16.80 -0.14 -7.66
N GLN A 36 17.38 -0.79 -6.64
CA GLN A 36 16.79 -1.96 -6.00
C GLN A 36 15.59 -1.56 -5.14
N VAL A 37 15.73 -0.53 -4.31
CA VAL A 37 14.63 0.00 -3.50
C VAL A 37 13.48 0.46 -4.39
N ALA A 38 13.78 1.19 -5.48
CA ALA A 38 12.77 1.65 -6.42
C ALA A 38 12.04 0.47 -7.10
N GLN A 39 12.78 -0.56 -7.53
CA GLN A 39 12.19 -1.75 -8.14
C GLN A 39 11.27 -2.50 -7.16
N THR A 40 11.67 -2.64 -5.90
CA THR A 40 10.83 -3.26 -4.86
C THR A 40 9.55 -2.46 -4.64
N LEU A 41 9.60 -1.13 -4.61
CA LEU A 41 8.39 -0.29 -4.51
C LEU A 41 7.43 -0.52 -5.68
N LEU A 42 7.96 -0.67 -6.90
CA LEU A 42 7.15 -0.99 -8.08
C LEU A 42 6.50 -2.38 -7.99
N GLU A 43 7.23 -3.39 -7.54
CA GLU A 43 6.72 -4.76 -7.38
C GLU A 43 5.61 -4.83 -6.34
N ILE A 44 5.81 -4.17 -5.20
CA ILE A 44 4.79 -4.07 -4.15
C ILE A 44 3.55 -3.33 -4.68
N THR A 45 3.74 -2.25 -5.43
CA THR A 45 2.64 -1.51 -6.06
C THR A 45 1.84 -2.38 -7.01
N LYS A 46 2.50 -3.21 -7.84
CA LYS A 46 1.83 -4.18 -8.72
C LYS A 46 1.02 -5.19 -7.90
N ALA A 47 1.60 -5.75 -6.85
CA ALA A 47 0.91 -6.71 -5.99
C ALA A 47 -0.35 -6.10 -5.33
N ILE A 48 -0.25 -4.88 -4.80
CA ILE A 48 -1.39 -4.15 -4.21
C ILE A 48 -2.52 -3.94 -5.22
N ARG A 49 -2.18 -3.58 -6.46
CA ARG A 49 -3.17 -3.40 -7.53
C ARG A 49 -3.87 -4.72 -7.88
N LEU A 50 -3.14 -5.84 -7.90
CA LEU A 50 -3.73 -7.17 -8.10
C LEU A 50 -4.71 -7.54 -6.99
N LEU A 51 -4.50 -7.04 -5.77
CA LEU A 51 -5.42 -7.20 -4.64
C LEU A 51 -6.61 -6.22 -4.67
N GLY A 52 -6.72 -5.38 -5.70
CA GLY A 52 -7.81 -4.41 -5.84
C GLY A 52 -7.67 -3.18 -4.93
N ALA A 53 -6.46 -2.93 -4.42
CA ALA A 53 -6.13 -1.80 -3.57
C ALA A 53 -5.28 -0.75 -4.31
N GLN A 54 -5.18 0.45 -3.75
CA GLN A 54 -4.35 1.53 -4.29
C GLN A 54 -3.10 1.75 -3.41
N ALA A 55 -1.94 1.82 -4.05
CA ALA A 55 -0.68 2.17 -3.38
C ALA A 55 -0.51 3.69 -3.31
N ILE A 56 -0.14 4.17 -2.12
CA ILE A 56 0.05 5.58 -1.80
C ILE A 56 1.47 5.76 -1.25
N LEU A 57 2.22 6.71 -1.75
CA LEU A 57 3.58 7.01 -1.28
C LEU A 57 3.59 8.39 -0.59
N VAL A 58 4.20 8.49 0.58
CA VAL A 58 4.28 9.74 1.36
C VAL A 58 5.69 9.97 1.88
N GLY A 59 6.02 11.23 2.19
CA GLY A 59 7.31 11.55 2.79
C GLY A 59 8.48 11.56 1.80
N ILE A 60 8.22 11.77 0.51
CA ILE A 60 9.27 11.86 -0.51
C ILE A 60 10.01 13.19 -0.31
N ARG A 61 11.25 13.12 0.19
CA ARG A 61 12.14 14.29 0.24
C ARG A 61 12.57 14.71 -1.17
N PRO A 62 12.83 16.01 -1.43
CA PRO A 62 13.19 16.49 -2.75
C PRO A 62 14.36 15.75 -3.42
N GLU A 63 15.39 15.39 -2.66
CA GLU A 63 16.59 14.68 -3.17
C GLU A 63 16.25 13.24 -3.58
N VAL A 64 15.30 12.61 -2.87
CA VAL A 64 14.80 11.28 -3.19
C VAL A 64 13.97 11.32 -4.47
N ALA A 65 13.10 12.34 -4.63
CA ALA A 65 12.34 12.54 -5.86
C ALA A 65 13.26 12.72 -7.07
N GLN A 66 14.31 13.54 -6.94
CA GLN A 66 15.30 13.73 -7.99
C GLN A 66 16.01 12.43 -8.36
N THR A 67 16.38 11.63 -7.35
CA THR A 67 17.01 10.33 -7.57
C THR A 67 16.07 9.37 -8.33
N LEU A 68 14.81 9.27 -7.92
CA LEU A 68 13.80 8.43 -8.59
C LEU A 68 13.60 8.83 -10.06
N VAL A 69 13.57 10.14 -10.35
CA VAL A 69 13.52 10.67 -11.73
C VAL A 69 14.80 10.29 -12.50
N GLY A 70 15.98 10.45 -11.90
CA GLY A 70 17.26 10.09 -12.52
C GLY A 70 17.41 8.59 -12.78
N LEU A 71 16.79 7.74 -11.97
CA LEU A 71 16.71 6.29 -12.16
C LEU A 71 15.72 5.89 -13.27
N HIS A 72 15.01 6.83 -13.88
CA HIS A 72 13.97 6.60 -14.89
C HIS A 72 12.85 5.68 -14.39
N VAL A 73 12.55 5.76 -13.10
CA VAL A 73 11.48 5.00 -12.44
C VAL A 73 10.17 5.77 -12.59
N SER A 74 9.20 5.20 -13.30
CA SER A 74 7.86 5.78 -13.37
C SER A 74 7.04 5.37 -12.14
N LEU A 75 6.62 6.37 -11.36
CA LEU A 75 5.69 6.20 -10.26
C LEU A 75 4.23 6.50 -10.67
N ASP A 76 3.90 6.53 -11.96
CA ASP A 76 2.56 6.90 -12.48
C ASP A 76 1.45 5.98 -11.95
N SER A 77 1.82 4.79 -11.46
CA SER A 77 0.92 3.82 -10.85
C SER A 77 0.66 4.05 -9.36
N MET A 78 1.34 5.01 -8.74
CA MET A 78 1.23 5.37 -7.34
C MET A 78 0.65 6.78 -7.21
N THR A 79 -0.16 7.00 -6.17
CA THR A 79 -0.52 8.37 -5.76
C THR A 79 0.44 8.83 -4.70
N THR A 80 0.91 10.08 -4.79
CA THR A 80 1.81 10.68 -3.81
C THR A 80 1.10 11.74 -2.99
N TYR A 81 1.48 11.89 -1.73
CA TYR A 81 1.17 13.05 -0.88
C TYR A 81 2.45 13.53 -0.20
N ALA A 82 2.46 14.77 0.29
CA ALA A 82 3.66 15.32 0.94
C ALA A 82 3.99 14.55 2.22
N ASP A 83 2.97 14.23 3.03
CA ASP A 83 3.11 13.54 4.29
C ASP A 83 1.95 12.57 4.59
N LEU A 84 2.11 11.82 5.68
CA LEU A 84 1.12 10.83 6.12
C LEU A 84 -0.21 11.47 6.54
N GLN A 85 -0.18 12.67 7.12
CA GLN A 85 -1.38 13.36 7.60
C GLN A 85 -2.28 13.74 6.42
N GLU A 86 -1.71 14.37 5.39
CA GLU A 86 -2.41 14.73 4.16
C GLU A 86 -3.02 13.51 3.48
N ALA A 87 -2.27 12.42 3.40
CA ALA A 87 -2.74 11.16 2.83
C ALA A 87 -3.95 10.61 3.60
N ILE A 88 -3.85 10.48 4.93
CA ILE A 88 -4.93 9.94 5.76
C ILE A 88 -6.21 10.79 5.62
N VAL A 89 -6.09 12.11 5.76
CA VAL A 89 -7.25 13.02 5.64
C VAL A 89 -7.93 12.88 4.28
N THR A 90 -7.13 12.86 3.20
CA THR A 90 -7.66 12.77 1.84
C THR A 90 -8.31 11.41 1.59
N LEU A 91 -7.68 10.32 2.02
CA LEU A 91 -8.16 8.96 1.81
C LEU A 91 -9.42 8.65 2.64
N LEU A 92 -9.51 9.14 3.88
CA LEU A 92 -10.71 9.03 4.69
C LEU A 92 -11.91 9.73 4.03
N ARG A 93 -11.71 10.96 3.54
CA ARG A 93 -12.74 11.68 2.78
C ARG A 93 -13.17 10.91 1.53
N ARG A 94 -12.23 10.34 0.78
CA ARG A 94 -12.51 9.49 -0.40
C ARG A 94 -13.28 8.22 -0.04
N ALA A 95 -13.04 7.66 1.13
CA ALA A 95 -13.78 6.51 1.65
C ALA A 95 -15.15 6.87 2.25
N GLY A 96 -15.57 8.15 2.20
CA GLY A 96 -16.85 8.63 2.72
C GLY A 96 -16.86 8.94 4.21
N TRP A 97 -15.70 8.94 4.87
CA TRP A 97 -15.57 9.25 6.29
C TRP A 97 -15.41 10.76 6.48
N GLN A 98 -16.23 11.34 7.35
CA GLN A 98 -16.06 12.75 7.74
C GLN A 98 -14.95 12.86 8.78
N THR A 99 -13.94 13.69 8.48
CA THR A 99 -12.93 14.07 9.45
C THR A 99 -13.57 15.04 10.45
N VAL A 100 -13.70 14.63 11.71
CA VAL A 100 -14.09 15.54 12.79
C VAL A 100 -12.95 16.53 13.02
N ASN A 101 -13.19 17.82 12.77
CA ASN A 101 -12.27 18.88 13.17
C ASN A 101 -12.17 18.84 14.70
N ARG A 102 -11.01 18.46 15.23
CA ARG A 102 -10.71 18.70 16.63
C ARG A 102 -10.34 20.18 16.77
N VAL A 103 -11.14 20.86 17.58
CA VAL A 103 -11.00 22.27 17.98
C VAL A 103 -9.62 22.54 18.57
#